data_AF-A0A0A8F0E1-F1
#
_entry.id   AF-A0A0A8F0E1-F1
#
_cell.length_a   1.000
_cell.length_b   1.000
_cell.length_c   1.000
_cell.angle_alpha   90.00
_cell.angle_beta   90.00
_cell.angle_gamma   90.00
#
_symmetry.space_group_name_H-M   'P 1'
#
loop_
_entity.id
_entity.type
_entity.pdbx_description
1 polymer ?
#
loop_
_entity_poly.entity_id
_entity_poly.type
_entity_poly.pdbx_seq_one_letter_code
_entity_poly.pdbx_strand_id
1 'polypeptide(L)'
;MRTDEGQDVQTVKLAEALAERAEATRRVEQLRARVVSTARYQEGETPAEDAAQLLAEAGEVLDTLETLIRRINRTNAAVEMGPDGTLTDALARRDVLRLRHAVVTAAADAAAGTGERGYGRS
;
A
#
# COMPACT_ATOMS: atom_id res chain seq x y z
N MET A 1 14.30 -3.94 -30.94
CA MET A 1 15.10 -4.53 -29.85
C MET A 1 15.74 -3.42 -28.99
N ARG A 2 14.93 -2.50 -28.46
CA ARG A 2 15.35 -1.38 -27.57
C ARG A 2 14.30 -1.09 -26.46
N THR A 3 13.27 -1.93 -26.36
CA THR A 3 12.12 -1.73 -25.46
C THR A 3 12.28 -2.45 -24.12
N ASP A 4 13.06 -3.53 -24.09
CA ASP A 4 13.21 -4.41 -22.92
C ASP A 4 13.99 -3.73 -21.77
N GLU A 5 15.18 -3.19 -22.08
CA GLU A 5 16.06 -2.52 -21.13
C GLU A 5 15.42 -1.25 -20.51
N GLY A 6 14.57 -0.55 -21.28
CA GLY A 6 13.83 0.62 -20.81
C GLY A 6 12.68 0.28 -19.87
N GLN A 7 12.02 -0.87 -20.07
CA GLN A 7 10.93 -1.33 -19.21
C GLN A 7 11.45 -1.90 -17.88
N ASP A 8 12.58 -2.60 -17.89
CA ASP A 8 13.21 -3.13 -16.68
C ASP A 8 13.66 -2.01 -15.73
N VAL A 9 14.30 -0.96 -16.26
CA VAL A 9 14.70 0.21 -15.46
C VAL A 9 13.50 0.93 -14.85
N GLN A 10 12.37 1.04 -15.58
CA GLN A 10 11.15 1.64 -15.04
C GLN A 10 10.49 0.78 -13.97
N THR A 11 10.54 -0.55 -14.14
CA THR A 11 10.01 -1.51 -13.18
C THR A 11 10.78 -1.45 -11.86
N VAL A 12 12.12 -1.44 -11.92
CA VAL A 12 12.98 -1.29 -10.73
C VAL A 12 12.70 0.04 -10.01
N LYS A 13 12.61 1.14 -10.76
CA LYS A 13 12.32 2.47 -10.17
C LYS A 13 10.93 2.56 -9.53
N LEU A 14 9.94 1.86 -10.08
CA LEU A 14 8.61 1.80 -9.49
C LEU A 14 8.62 0.97 -8.21
N ALA A 15 9.34 -0.16 -8.20
CA ALA A 15 9.48 -1.01 -7.02
C ALA A 15 10.17 -0.26 -5.86
N GLU A 16 11.25 0.47 -6.15
CA GLU A 16 11.93 1.34 -5.18
C GLU A 16 10.98 2.41 -4.62
N ALA A 17 10.28 3.14 -5.50
CA ALA A 17 9.32 4.15 -5.07
C ALA A 17 8.19 3.58 -4.20
N LEU A 18 7.72 2.36 -4.49
CA LEU A 18 6.72 1.66 -3.67
C LEU A 18 7.26 1.30 -2.29
N ALA A 19 8.53 0.85 -2.21
CA ALA A 19 9.19 0.56 -0.95
C ALA A 19 9.39 1.84 -0.11
N GLU A 20 9.83 2.93 -0.74
CA GLU A 20 9.96 4.25 -0.09
C GLU A 20 8.62 4.76 0.43
N ARG A 21 7.53 4.61 -0.35
CA ARG A 21 6.17 4.98 0.10
C ARG A 21 5.77 4.19 1.35
N ALA A 22 6.04 2.88 1.36
CA ALA A 22 5.72 2.03 2.50
C ALA A 22 6.50 2.44 3.75
N GLU A 23 7.78 2.77 3.60
CA GLU A 23 8.62 3.26 4.70
C GLU A 23 8.17 4.63 5.22
N ALA A 24 7.92 5.58 4.32
CA ALA A 24 7.39 6.90 4.69
C ALA A 24 6.07 6.78 5.46
N THR A 25 5.16 5.90 5.02
CA THR A 25 3.90 5.64 5.72
C THR A 25 4.14 5.10 7.14
N ARG A 26 5.06 4.15 7.30
CA ARG A 26 5.44 3.62 8.62
C ARG A 26 6.00 4.71 9.52
N ARG A 27 6.88 5.57 9.00
CA ARG A 27 7.47 6.68 9.76
C ARG A 27 6.42 7.70 10.20
N VAL A 28 5.45 8.04 9.34
CA VAL A 28 4.32 8.90 9.71
C VAL A 28 3.54 8.31 10.89
N GLU A 29 3.22 7.01 10.86
CA GLU A 29 2.49 6.38 11.97
C GLU A 29 3.30 6.36 13.28
N GLN A 30 4.62 6.16 13.21
CA GLN A 30 5.49 6.24 14.37
C GLN A 30 5.54 7.66 14.96
N LEU A 31 5.69 8.68 14.10
CA LEU A 31 5.69 10.08 14.53
C LEU A 31 4.33 10.48 15.12
N ARG A 32 3.23 10.04 14.51
CA ARG A 32 1.87 10.25 15.05
C ARG A 32 1.73 9.66 16.44
N ALA A 33 2.21 8.44 16.67
CA ALA A 33 2.17 7.80 17.99
C ALA A 33 2.99 8.59 19.04
N ARG A 34 4.18 9.08 18.67
CA ARG A 34 5.04 9.91 19.52
C ARG A 34 4.37 11.25 19.86
N VAL A 35 3.84 11.96 18.87
CA VAL A 35 3.10 13.23 19.07
C VAL A 35 1.94 13.04 20.07
N VAL A 36 1.15 11.99 19.90
CA VAL A 36 0.02 11.68 20.81
C VAL A 36 0.52 11.37 22.22
N SER A 37 1.63 10.64 22.35
CA SER A 37 2.24 10.33 23.64
C SER A 37 2.71 11.60 24.35
N THR A 38 3.47 12.46 23.65
CA THR A 38 3.96 13.74 24.18
C THR A 38 2.83 14.68 24.58
N ALA A 39 1.71 14.69 23.85
CA ALA A 39 0.56 15.54 24.16
C ALA A 39 -0.24 15.08 25.41
N ARG A 40 -0.17 13.80 25.79
CA ARG A 40 -0.86 13.24 26.96
C ARG A 40 -0.12 13.47 28.28
N TYR A 41 1.17 13.80 28.23
CA TYR A 41 1.97 14.17 29.40
C TYR A 41 1.65 15.62 29.82
N GLN A 42 0.60 15.81 30.63
CA GLN A 42 0.31 17.10 31.27
C GLN A 42 -0.20 16.91 32.71
N GLU A 43 0.73 16.63 33.63
CA GLU A 43 0.73 17.13 35.01
C GLU A 43 2.04 16.65 35.70
N GLY A 44 3.06 17.52 35.74
CA GLY A 44 4.22 17.35 36.63
C GLY A 44 5.53 16.78 36.05
N GLU A 45 5.57 16.32 34.79
CA GLU A 45 6.80 15.83 34.16
C GLU A 45 7.13 16.59 32.86
N THR A 46 8.41 16.92 32.66
CA THR A 46 8.90 17.53 31.41
C THR A 46 8.91 16.47 30.31
N PRO A 47 8.22 16.66 29.17
CA PRO A 47 8.23 15.68 28.09
C PRO A 47 9.66 15.44 27.58
N ALA A 48 10.01 14.18 27.32
CA ALA A 48 11.33 13.82 26.81
C ALA A 48 11.58 14.31 25.38
N GLU A 49 10.54 14.70 24.65
CA GLU A 49 10.57 15.11 23.24
C GLU A 49 9.76 16.39 23.02
N ASP A 50 10.22 17.25 22.11
CA ASP A 50 9.53 18.48 21.74
C ASP A 50 8.41 18.18 20.72
N ALA A 51 7.15 18.42 21.12
CA ALA A 51 5.98 18.21 20.26
C ALA A 51 6.03 19.06 18.97
N ALA A 52 6.57 20.28 19.02
CA ALA A 52 6.68 21.13 17.84
C ALA A 52 7.69 20.57 16.82
N GLN A 53 8.81 20.02 17.31
CA GLN A 53 9.79 19.34 16.46
C GLN A 53 9.22 18.07 15.84
N LEU A 54 8.49 17.26 16.61
CA LEU A 54 7.85 16.05 16.09
C LEU A 54 6.79 16.35 15.03
N LEU A 55 6.02 17.43 15.20
CA LEU A 55 5.05 17.88 14.21
C LEU A 55 5.73 18.39 12.94
N ALA A 56 6.83 19.13 13.06
CA ALA A 56 7.62 19.56 11.90
C ALA A 56 8.19 18.36 11.12
N GLU A 57 8.79 17.39 11.83
CA GLU A 57 9.31 16.17 11.21
C GLU A 57 8.20 15.37 10.52
N ALA A 58 7.03 15.25 11.15
CA ALA A 58 5.87 14.60 10.54
C ALA A 58 5.43 15.31 9.25
N GLY A 59 5.46 16.65 9.22
CA GLY A 59 5.18 17.45 8.03
C GLY A 59 6.12 17.12 6.87
N GLU A 60 7.43 17.09 7.10
CA GLU A 60 8.42 16.79 6.06
C GLU A 60 8.25 15.38 5.47
N VAL A 61 7.93 14.40 6.32
CA VAL A 61 7.68 13.02 5.88
C VAL A 61 6.37 12.93 5.08
N LEU A 62 5.33 13.68 5.48
CA LEU A 62 4.06 13.76 4.75
C LEU A 62 4.22 14.38 3.36
N ASP A 63 5.00 15.46 3.23
CA ASP A 63 5.30 16.09 1.94
C ASP A 63 6.05 15.14 0.99
N THR A 64 6.98 14.37 1.57
CA THR A 64 7.70 13.30 0.85
C THR A 64 6.74 12.20 0.40
N LEU A 65 5.86 11.74 1.30
CA LEU A 65 4.85 10.72 1.00
C LEU A 65 3.89 11.18 -0.11
N GLU A 66 3.43 12.42 -0.08
CA GLU A 66 2.58 12.99 -1.14
C GLU A 66 3.29 12.97 -2.49
N THR A 67 4.56 13.39 -2.51
CA THR A 67 5.38 13.40 -3.74
C THR A 67 5.55 12.00 -4.31
N LEU A 68 5.83 11.00 -3.46
CA LEU A 68 5.93 9.59 -3.86
C LEU A 68 4.61 9.08 -4.43
N ILE A 69 3.48 9.33 -3.76
CA ILE A 69 2.15 8.92 -4.22
C ILE A 69 1.85 9.51 -5.60
N ARG A 70 2.06 10.82 -5.78
CA ARG A 70 1.83 11.48 -7.08
C ARG A 70 2.69 10.88 -8.19
N ARG A 71 3.98 10.62 -7.90
CA ARG A 71 4.90 10.02 -8.87
C ARG A 71 4.49 8.60 -9.24
N ILE A 72 4.18 7.75 -8.26
CA ILE A 72 3.70 6.38 -8.48
C ILE A 72 2.43 6.37 -9.32
N ASN A 73 1.43 7.17 -8.96
CA ASN A 73 0.17 7.22 -9.69
C ASN A 73 0.37 7.67 -11.14
N ARG A 74 1.22 8.69 -11.36
CA ARG A 74 1.56 9.15 -12.71
C ARG A 74 2.26 8.04 -13.51
N THR A 75 3.20 7.32 -12.91
CA THR A 75 3.86 6.18 -13.57
C THR A 75 2.85 5.08 -13.90
N ASN A 76 1.99 4.70 -12.96
CA ASN A 76 0.98 3.66 -13.17
C ASN A 76 -0.03 4.03 -14.28
N ALA A 77 -0.34 5.32 -14.44
CA ALA A 77 -1.24 5.79 -15.48
C ALA A 77 -0.54 6.01 -16.84
N ALA A 78 0.79 5.92 -16.92
CA ALA A 78 1.56 6.20 -18.14
C ALA A 78 2.30 4.97 -18.69
N VAL A 79 2.57 3.95 -17.86
CA VAL A 79 3.23 2.73 -18.31
C VAL A 79 2.24 1.87 -19.08
N GLU A 80 2.49 1.66 -20.37
CA GLU A 80 1.72 0.80 -21.25
C GLU A 80 2.02 -0.69 -20.99
N MET A 81 0.97 -1.48 -20.84
CA MET A 81 0.97 -2.93 -20.61
C MET A 81 0.41 -3.68 -21.84
N GLY A 82 0.62 -3.12 -23.03
CA GLY A 82 0.17 -3.71 -24.29
C GLY A 82 -1.36 -3.75 -24.39
N PRO A 83 -1.98 -4.92 -24.67
CA PRO A 83 -3.43 -5.01 -24.88
C PRO A 83 -4.25 -4.72 -23.61
N ASP A 84 -3.62 -4.74 -22.44
CA ASP A 84 -4.28 -4.51 -21.15
C ASP A 84 -4.40 -3.02 -20.79
N GLY A 85 -3.97 -2.12 -21.68
CA GLY A 85 -3.96 -0.68 -21.43
C GLY A 85 -2.78 -0.28 -20.54
N THR A 86 -2.99 0.69 -19.66
CA THR A 86 -1.98 1.15 -18.72
C THR A 86 -1.74 0.14 -17.59
N LEU A 87 -0.68 0.33 -16.79
CA LEU A 87 -0.46 -0.45 -15.58
C LEU A 87 -1.65 -0.33 -14.61
N THR A 88 -2.31 0.83 -14.55
CA THR A 88 -3.55 1.01 -13.77
C THR A 88 -4.67 0.10 -14.29
N ASP A 89 -4.85 0.03 -15.61
CA ASP A 89 -5.87 -0.83 -16.25
C ASP A 89 -5.57 -2.31 -16.01
N ALA A 90 -4.31 -2.72 -16.14
CA ALA A 90 -3.86 -4.07 -15.87
C ALA A 90 -4.11 -4.49 -14.40
N LEU A 91 -3.87 -3.59 -13.44
CA LEU A 91 -4.15 -3.82 -12.02
C LEU A 91 -5.65 -4.01 -11.78
N ALA A 92 -6.49 -3.14 -12.33
CA ALA A 92 -7.95 -3.25 -12.21
C ALA A 92 -8.47 -4.57 -12.80
N ARG A 93 -7.98 -4.95 -13.99
CA ARG A 93 -8.32 -6.21 -14.64
C ARG A 93 -7.91 -7.41 -13.79
N ARG A 94 -6.69 -7.41 -13.24
CA ARG A 94 -6.19 -8.45 -12.35
C ARG A 94 -7.08 -8.61 -11.12
N ASP A 95 -7.50 -7.52 -10.50
CA ASP A 95 -8.30 -7.56 -9.28
C ASP A 95 -9.70 -8.12 -9.56
N VAL A 96 -10.33 -7.75 -10.68
CA VAL A 96 -11.59 -8.36 -11.14
C VAL A 96 -11.42 -9.86 -11.45
N LEU A 97 -10.33 -10.26 -12.10
CA LEU A 97 -10.06 -11.66 -12.41
C LEU A 97 -9.90 -12.51 -11.14
N ARG A 98 -9.22 -11.98 -10.12
CA ARG A 98 -9.11 -12.65 -8.81
C ARG A 98 -10.47 -12.87 -8.16
N LEU A 99 -11.33 -11.86 -8.18
CA LEU A 99 -12.69 -11.98 -7.64
C LEU A 99 -13.52 -13.02 -8.42
N ARG A 100 -13.47 -12.99 -9.76
CA ARG A 100 -14.14 -13.98 -10.60
C ARG A 100 -13.67 -15.40 -10.29
N HIS A 101 -12.36 -15.60 -10.17
CA HIS A 101 -11.80 -16.88 -9.80
C HIS A 101 -12.32 -17.35 -8.43
N ALA A 102 -12.28 -16.48 -7.42
CA ALA A 102 -12.79 -16.80 -6.08
C ALA A 102 -14.26 -17.24 -6.10
N VAL A 103 -15.11 -16.56 -6.89
CA VAL A 103 -16.53 -16.94 -7.06
C VAL A 103 -16.68 -18.33 -7.69
N VAL A 104 -15.94 -18.62 -8.76
CA VAL A 104 -16.00 -19.91 -9.45
C VAL A 104 -15.50 -21.03 -8.54
N THR A 105 -14.39 -20.82 -7.84
CA THR A 105 -13.84 -21.79 -6.87
C THR A 105 -14.84 -22.08 -5.76
N ALA A 106 -15.43 -21.04 -5.14
CA ALA A 106 -16.42 -21.23 -4.09
C ALA A 106 -17.65 -22.02 -4.58
N ALA A 107 -18.12 -21.77 -5.80
CA ALA A 107 -19.22 -22.52 -6.40
C ALA A 107 -18.85 -24.00 -6.64
N ALA A 108 -17.64 -24.27 -7.13
CA ALA A 108 -17.14 -25.62 -7.32
C ALA A 108 -16.99 -26.39 -6.00
N ASP A 109 -16.46 -25.73 -4.96
CA ASP A 109 -16.29 -26.32 -3.62
C ASP A 109 -17.64 -26.66 -2.98
N ALA A 110 -18.64 -25.78 -3.15
CA ALA A 110 -20.00 -26.02 -2.71
C ALA A 110 -20.65 -27.21 -3.46
N ALA A 111 -20.50 -27.26 -4.79
CA ALA A 111 -21.02 -28.36 -5.60
C ALA A 111 -20.34 -29.70 -5.30
N ALA A 112 -19.07 -29.68 -4.91
CA ALA A 112 -18.32 -30.87 -4.50
C ALA A 112 -18.69 -31.40 -3.09
N GLY A 113 -19.64 -30.75 -2.39
CA GLY A 113 -20.08 -31.17 -1.05
C GLY A 113 -19.08 -30.88 0.07
N THR A 114 -18.13 -29.96 -0.15
CA THR A 114 -17.09 -29.65 0.83
C THR A 114 -17.59 -28.69 1.94
N GLY A 115 -18.82 -28.17 1.82
CA GLY A 115 -19.41 -27.17 2.73
C GLY A 115 -20.12 -27.69 3.99
N GLU A 116 -20.37 -28.99 4.15
CA GLU A 116 -21.13 -29.54 5.30
C GLU A 116 -20.37 -30.66 6.02
N ARG A 117 -19.30 -30.35 6.77
CA ARG A 117 -18.65 -31.35 7.67
C ARG A 117 -18.23 -30.82 9.05
N GLY A 118 -18.87 -29.78 9.56
CA GLY A 118 -18.34 -29.11 10.76
C GLY A 118 -19.32 -28.52 11.76
N TYR A 119 -20.53 -29.05 11.95
CA TYR A 119 -21.30 -28.77 13.18
C TYR A 119 -22.16 -29.98 13.55
N GLY A 120 -21.57 -30.88 14.32
CA GLY A 120 -22.26 -32.07 14.81
C GLY A 120 -21.34 -33.02 15.54
N ARG A 121 -20.94 -32.69 16.78
CA ARG A 121 -21.02 -33.65 17.88
C ARG A 121 -20.77 -33.01 19.24
N SER A 122 -21.72 -33.37 20.11
CA SER A 122 -21.81 -33.32 21.56
C SER A 122 -20.54 -33.75 22.29
#